data_AF-Q10DA0-F1
#
_entry.id   AF-Q10DA0-F1
#
_cell.length_a   1.000
_cell.length_b   1.000
_cell.length_c   1.000
_cell.angle_alpha   90.00
_cell.angle_beta   90.00
_cell.angle_gamma   90.00
#
_symmetry.space_group_name_H-M   'P 1'
#
loop_
_entity.id
_entity.type
_entity.pdbx_description
1 polymer ?
#
loop_
_entity_poly.entity_id
_entity_poly.type
_entity_poly.pdbx_seq_one_letter_code
_entity_poly.pdbx_strand_id
1 'polypeptide(L)'
;MAVIFQLDIRHPFYYCRNLVSTVVTSHGVGGGGGVKVKHVLEVSLDLKRYEYYTFGEYDHAADAYVPDAALADGDDGLRYDYGNFYASKTFLDTARHRRVLWGWANESDSAADDVRKGWAGVQAIPRKVWLAPDGKQLMQWPVAEIESLRGNHVNVTDKLVRGGGGGNYFEVSGLATPAQADVEATFQVMDLDKAEPFDPAWRGADAQAVCAARGADARGGVGPFGLWVLASDELKERTAVFFSVFKRDDADVARVDGGKKHVVLTCNDPSRSSYAEQLYKPTYAGFVDVDIAPTGKISLRTLIDHSVVESFGGHGKTAILARVYPTKAVGDKARLFVFNNGESDVKVTNLNAYDMGSAKITTDA
;
A
#
# COMPACT_ATOMS: atom_id res chain seq x y z
N MET A 1 -1.25 -14.93 -17.67
CA MET A 1 0.03 -14.35 -17.24
C MET A 1 -0.12 -12.85 -17.43
N ALA A 2 -0.56 -12.14 -16.40
CA ALA A 2 -0.57 -10.69 -16.41
C ALA A 2 0.90 -10.24 -16.35
N VAL A 3 1.38 -9.66 -17.45
CA VAL A 3 2.73 -9.12 -17.53
C VAL A 3 2.59 -7.62 -17.45
N ILE A 4 2.65 -7.15 -16.23
CA ILE A 4 2.91 -5.77 -15.92
C ILE A 4 4.15 -5.30 -16.71
N PHE A 5 4.05 -4.19 -17.47
CA PHE A 5 5.05 -3.65 -18.42
C PHE A 5 6.46 -4.21 -18.28
N GLN A 6 6.84 -5.07 -19.22
CA GLN A 6 8.10 -5.79 -19.29
C GLN A 6 9.15 -4.93 -20.02
N LEU A 7 10.32 -4.73 -19.41
CA LEU A 7 11.47 -4.08 -20.06
C LEU A 7 12.48 -5.17 -20.47
N ASP A 8 12.74 -5.27 -21.79
CA ASP A 8 13.73 -6.17 -22.41
C ASP A 8 15.17 -5.69 -22.09
N ILE A 9 15.98 -6.56 -21.47
CA ILE A 9 17.34 -6.25 -21.03
C ILE A 9 18.30 -6.43 -22.21
N ARG A 10 18.44 -5.38 -23.04
CA ARG A 10 19.54 -5.30 -24.02
C ARG A 10 20.58 -4.22 -23.73
N HIS A 11 20.37 -3.33 -22.76
CA HIS A 11 21.32 -2.27 -22.39
C HIS A 11 21.29 -1.98 -20.87
N PRO A 12 22.44 -1.65 -20.23
CA PRO A 12 22.45 -1.18 -18.85
C PRO A 12 21.79 0.21 -18.75
N PHE A 13 20.70 0.31 -17.98
CA PHE A 13 19.96 1.56 -17.81
C PHE A 13 20.73 2.53 -16.91
N TYR A 14 20.95 3.75 -17.42
CA TYR A 14 21.38 4.91 -16.64
C TYR A 14 20.17 5.50 -15.89
N TYR A 15 20.32 5.73 -14.58
CA TYR A 15 19.27 6.20 -13.68
C TYR A 15 18.67 7.57 -14.08
N CYS A 16 17.34 7.67 -14.06
CA CYS A 16 16.59 8.90 -14.33
C CYS A 16 16.60 9.85 -13.11
N ARG A 17 17.16 11.06 -13.27
CA ARG A 17 16.77 12.22 -12.44
C ARG A 17 15.61 12.93 -13.13
N ASN A 18 14.39 12.75 -12.65
CA ASN A 18 13.23 13.48 -13.14
C ASN A 18 12.67 14.33 -11.99
N LEU A 19 12.60 15.64 -12.18
CA LEU A 19 11.79 16.54 -11.36
C LEU A 19 10.47 16.74 -12.10
N VAL A 20 9.33 16.45 -11.49
CA VAL A 20 8.02 16.63 -12.13
C VAL A 20 7.11 17.46 -11.24
N SER A 21 6.69 18.62 -11.76
CA SER A 21 5.62 19.40 -11.15
C SER A 21 4.26 18.87 -11.62
N THR A 22 3.36 18.65 -10.67
CA THR A 22 2.03 18.09 -10.87
C THR A 22 0.98 19.02 -10.24
N VAL A 23 -0.04 19.41 -10.99
CA VAL A 23 -1.15 20.24 -10.46
C VAL A 23 -2.30 19.35 -9.98
N VAL A 24 -2.78 19.57 -8.75
CA VAL A 24 -3.94 18.86 -8.19
C VAL A 24 -4.96 19.88 -7.65
N THR A 25 -6.21 19.79 -8.09
CA THR A 25 -7.28 20.72 -7.70
C THR A 25 -8.13 20.15 -6.58
N SER A 26 -8.48 20.95 -5.58
CA SER A 26 -9.57 20.62 -4.65
C SER A 26 -10.87 21.25 -5.14
N HIS A 27 -11.96 20.48 -5.13
CA HIS A 27 -13.31 21.01 -5.37
C HIS A 27 -13.97 21.18 -4.00
N GLY A 28 -14.01 22.41 -3.49
CA GLY A 28 -14.73 22.72 -2.25
C GLY A 28 -16.23 22.58 -2.48
N VAL A 29 -16.88 21.63 -1.79
CA VAL A 29 -18.34 21.60 -1.68
C VAL A 29 -18.72 22.57 -0.55
N GLY A 30 -18.94 23.83 -0.90
CA GLY A 30 -19.38 24.86 0.05
C GLY A 30 -19.24 26.27 -0.54
N GLY A 31 -20.40 26.89 -0.81
CA GLY A 31 -20.63 28.22 -1.39
C GLY A 31 -19.48 29.24 -1.47
N GLY A 32 -19.23 29.71 -2.70
CA GLY A 32 -18.80 31.09 -2.96
C GLY A 32 -17.30 31.43 -3.01
N GLY A 33 -16.40 30.44 -2.95
CA GLY A 33 -14.96 30.66 -3.15
C GLY A 33 -14.45 29.93 -4.40
N GLY A 34 -13.62 30.58 -5.22
CA GLY A 34 -13.05 30.00 -6.44
C GLY A 34 -12.30 28.68 -6.21
N VAL A 35 -12.06 27.93 -7.29
CA VAL A 35 -11.29 26.66 -7.24
C VAL A 35 -9.90 26.93 -6.66
N LYS A 36 -9.63 26.43 -5.45
CA LYS A 36 -8.30 26.51 -4.85
C LYS A 36 -7.46 25.33 -5.38
N VAL A 37 -6.51 25.68 -6.23
CA VAL A 37 -5.53 24.77 -6.82
C VAL A 37 -4.37 24.61 -5.84
N LYS A 38 -3.92 23.37 -5.58
CA LYS A 38 -2.64 23.10 -4.91
C LYS A 38 -1.66 22.52 -5.94
N HIS A 39 -0.40 22.91 -5.81
CA HIS A 39 0.68 22.33 -6.60
C HIS A 39 1.33 21.20 -5.81
N VAL A 40 1.77 20.17 -6.53
CA VAL A 40 2.51 19.03 -6.00
C VAL A 40 3.85 19.00 -6.70
N LEU A 41 4.92 19.17 -5.93
CA LEU A 41 6.26 18.88 -6.42
C LEU A 41 6.59 17.44 -6.06
N GLU A 42 6.88 16.62 -7.07
CA GLU A 42 7.29 15.23 -6.91
C GLU A 42 8.78 15.08 -7.27
N VAL A 43 9.48 14.25 -6.50
CA VAL A 43 10.87 13.91 -6.76
C VAL A 43 11.20 12.46 -6.41
N SER A 44 11.86 11.79 -7.34
CA SER A 44 12.51 10.49 -7.13
C SER A 44 13.90 10.68 -6.49
N LEU A 45 14.07 10.34 -5.21
CA LEU A 45 15.37 10.48 -4.54
C LEU A 45 16.26 9.25 -4.79
N ASP A 46 17.29 9.41 -5.61
CA ASP A 46 18.18 8.32 -6.08
C ASP A 46 18.85 7.52 -4.95
N LEU A 47 19.30 8.21 -3.89
CA LEU A 47 19.96 7.56 -2.74
C LEU A 47 19.01 6.72 -1.89
N LYS A 48 17.75 7.15 -1.76
CA LYS A 48 16.74 6.47 -0.94
C LYS A 48 15.90 5.47 -1.73
N ARG A 49 15.85 5.62 -3.06
CA ARG A 49 15.01 4.82 -3.96
C ARG A 49 13.52 4.91 -3.63
N TYR A 50 13.08 6.09 -3.17
CA TYR A 50 11.67 6.38 -2.88
C TYR A 50 11.18 7.62 -3.64
N GLU A 51 9.87 7.67 -3.87
CA GLU A 51 9.16 8.78 -4.50
C GLU A 51 8.52 9.67 -3.45
N TYR A 52 9.02 10.89 -3.35
CA TYR A 52 8.53 11.88 -2.39
C TYR A 52 7.70 12.95 -3.09
N TYR A 53 6.77 13.54 -2.35
CA TYR A 53 6.07 14.73 -2.79
C TYR A 53 5.80 15.70 -1.65
N THR A 54 5.69 16.98 -2.00
CA THR A 54 5.22 18.05 -1.12
C THR A 54 4.05 18.77 -1.76
N PHE A 55 3.23 19.44 -0.95
CA PHE A 55 2.27 20.43 -1.44
C PHE A 55 2.84 21.83 -1.33
N GLY A 56 2.40 22.71 -2.20
CA GLY A 56 2.75 24.12 -2.15
C GLY A 56 1.95 24.96 -3.15
N GLU A 57 2.34 26.21 -3.21
CA GLU A 57 1.87 27.16 -4.21
C GLU A 57 2.95 27.37 -5.27
N TYR A 58 2.54 27.67 -6.50
CA TYR A 58 3.47 27.97 -7.59
C TYR A 58 3.29 29.42 -8.02
N ASP A 59 4.33 30.21 -7.83
CA ASP A 59 4.40 31.60 -8.28
C ASP A 59 4.80 31.62 -9.75
N HIS A 60 3.82 31.83 -10.62
CA HIS A 60 4.02 31.93 -12.07
C HIS A 60 4.86 33.14 -12.49
N ALA A 61 4.90 34.23 -11.70
CA ALA A 61 5.68 35.41 -12.03
C ALA A 61 7.15 35.22 -11.69
N ALA A 62 7.43 34.52 -10.59
CA ALA A 62 8.79 34.19 -10.14
C ALA A 62 9.32 32.85 -10.70
N ASP A 63 8.48 32.05 -11.36
CA ASP A 63 8.78 30.67 -11.76
C ASP A 63 9.29 29.82 -10.59
N ALA A 64 8.59 29.92 -9.45
CA ALA A 64 9.05 29.37 -8.18
C ALA A 64 7.96 28.54 -7.49
N TYR A 65 8.34 27.36 -7.02
CA TYR A 65 7.51 26.54 -6.14
C TYR A 65 7.82 26.87 -4.68
N VAL A 66 6.78 27.12 -3.89
CA VAL A 66 6.88 27.40 -2.45
C VAL A 66 6.14 26.31 -1.68
N PRO A 67 6.86 25.39 -1.01
CA PRO A 67 6.21 24.31 -0.26
C PRO A 67 5.41 24.87 0.93
N ASP A 68 4.32 24.18 1.26
CA ASP A 68 3.53 24.43 2.47
C ASP A 68 4.45 24.25 3.70
N ALA A 69 4.59 25.29 4.52
CA ALA A 69 5.53 25.31 5.65
C ALA A 69 5.30 24.21 6.71
N ALA A 70 4.14 23.56 6.69
CA ALA A 70 3.80 22.46 7.59
C ALA A 70 4.30 21.08 7.10
N LEU A 71 4.81 20.99 5.87
CA LEU A 71 5.29 19.75 5.28
C LEU A 71 6.81 19.75 5.26
N ALA A 72 7.39 18.61 5.63
CA ALA A 72 8.82 18.43 5.51
C ALA A 72 9.22 18.30 4.03
N ASP A 73 10.22 19.09 3.63
CA ASP A 73 10.82 19.06 2.31
C ASP A 73 12.13 18.27 2.39
N GLY A 74 12.03 16.93 2.30
CA GLY A 74 13.15 16.01 2.55
C GLY A 74 12.76 14.54 2.64
N ASP A 75 13.67 13.71 3.19
CA ASP A 75 13.53 12.24 3.30
C ASP A 75 12.44 11.77 4.27
N ASP A 76 11.87 12.71 5.05
CA ASP A 76 10.75 12.60 5.97
C ASP A 76 9.42 13.08 5.36
N GLY A 77 9.44 13.49 4.09
CA GLY A 77 8.27 13.91 3.33
C GLY A 77 7.27 12.79 3.02
N LEU A 78 6.12 13.17 2.47
CA LEU A 78 5.08 12.24 2.04
C LEU A 78 5.55 11.42 0.83
N ARG A 79 5.12 10.17 0.75
CA ARG A 79 5.44 9.28 -0.37
C ARG A 79 4.17 8.85 -1.10
N TYR A 80 4.27 8.62 -2.41
CA TYR A 80 3.19 7.97 -3.15
C TYR A 80 3.01 6.53 -2.70
N ASP A 81 4.10 5.83 -2.45
CA ASP A 81 4.07 4.44 -2.06
C ASP A 81 5.21 4.20 -1.06
N TYR A 82 4.93 3.45 0.00
CA TYR A 82 5.89 3.18 1.06
C TYR A 82 6.62 1.84 0.85
N GLY A 83 6.51 1.27 -0.35
CA GLY A 83 7.13 0.02 -0.78
C GLY A 83 8.17 0.19 -1.90
N ASN A 84 8.23 -0.82 -2.78
CA ASN A 84 9.07 -0.83 -3.98
C ASN A 84 8.37 -0.07 -5.11
N PHE A 85 8.60 1.23 -5.20
CA PHE A 85 7.96 2.11 -6.17
C PHE A 85 8.87 3.31 -6.45
N TYR A 86 9.21 3.52 -7.71
CA TYR A 86 10.21 4.50 -8.11
C TYR A 86 9.95 5.08 -9.51
N ALA A 87 10.62 6.20 -9.82
CA ALA A 87 10.57 6.89 -11.10
C ALA A 87 9.15 7.17 -11.58
N SER A 88 8.33 7.68 -10.65
CA SER A 88 6.91 7.86 -10.88
C SER A 88 6.63 9.03 -11.82
N LYS A 89 5.48 8.99 -12.48
CA LYS A 89 5.06 10.07 -13.38
C LYS A 89 3.56 10.12 -13.48
N THR A 90 3.03 11.34 -13.46
CA THR A 90 1.60 11.57 -13.68
C THR A 90 1.34 12.16 -15.06
N PHE A 91 0.13 11.91 -15.57
CA PHE A 91 -0.44 12.66 -16.68
C PHE A 91 -1.91 12.98 -16.39
N LEU A 92 -2.44 13.99 -17.08
CA LEU A 92 -3.87 14.30 -17.05
C LEU A 92 -4.57 13.49 -18.13
N ASP A 93 -5.42 12.55 -17.71
CA ASP A 93 -6.39 11.88 -18.57
C ASP A 93 -7.56 12.84 -18.77
N THR A 94 -7.55 13.57 -19.90
CA THR A 94 -8.58 14.55 -20.25
C THR A 94 -9.90 13.91 -20.64
N ALA A 95 -9.90 12.64 -21.08
CA ALA A 95 -11.11 11.92 -21.45
C ALA A 95 -11.94 11.54 -20.23
N ARG A 96 -11.29 11.24 -19.09
CA ARG A 96 -11.96 10.90 -17.82
C ARG A 96 -11.79 11.92 -16.71
N HIS A 97 -11.22 13.09 -17.02
CA HIS A 97 -10.97 14.19 -16.08
C HIS A 97 -10.32 13.74 -14.77
N ARG A 98 -9.24 12.97 -14.89
CA ARG A 98 -8.50 12.44 -13.74
C ARG A 98 -7.00 12.52 -13.96
N ARG A 99 -6.25 12.63 -12.87
CA ARG A 99 -4.80 12.47 -12.91
C ARG A 99 -4.45 11.00 -12.68
N VAL A 100 -3.66 10.43 -13.57
CA VAL A 100 -3.21 9.03 -13.51
C VAL A 100 -1.73 9.01 -13.20
N LEU A 101 -1.35 8.23 -12.19
CA LEU A 101 0.02 7.98 -11.76
C LEU A 101 0.47 6.61 -12.29
N TRP A 102 1.65 6.61 -12.91
CA TRP A 102 2.47 5.44 -13.19
C TRP A 102 3.67 5.42 -12.25
N GLY A 103 4.19 4.23 -11.96
CA GLY A 103 5.43 4.06 -11.23
C GLY A 103 6.04 2.71 -11.47
N TRP A 104 7.37 2.68 -11.53
CA TRP A 104 8.15 1.48 -11.77
C TRP A 104 8.46 0.78 -10.46
N ALA A 105 8.25 -0.53 -10.42
CA ALA A 105 8.76 -1.41 -9.37
C ALA A 105 9.89 -2.25 -9.96
N ASN A 106 11.11 -2.05 -9.47
CA ASN A 106 12.24 -2.88 -9.85
C ASN A 106 12.14 -4.26 -9.18
N GLU A 107 13.02 -5.17 -9.54
CA GLU A 107 12.99 -6.51 -8.97
C GLU A 107 13.52 -6.54 -7.52
N SER A 108 13.11 -7.58 -6.79
CA SER A 108 13.60 -7.88 -5.43
C SER A 108 14.24 -9.28 -5.37
N ASP A 109 14.47 -9.92 -6.52
CA ASP A 109 15.35 -11.06 -6.68
C ASP A 109 16.74 -10.60 -7.17
N SER A 110 17.61 -11.54 -7.55
CA SER A 110 18.98 -11.21 -7.94
C SER A 110 19.09 -10.86 -9.42
N ALA A 111 20.11 -10.09 -9.80
CA ALA A 111 20.43 -9.85 -11.21
C ALA A 111 20.69 -11.14 -12.01
N ALA A 112 21.15 -12.21 -11.35
CA ALA A 112 21.29 -13.52 -11.99
C ALA A 112 19.91 -14.17 -12.28
N ASP A 113 18.94 -13.94 -11.40
CA ASP A 113 17.55 -14.36 -11.60
C ASP A 113 16.90 -13.56 -12.73
N ASP A 114 17.15 -12.25 -12.82
CA ASP A 114 16.73 -11.38 -13.94
C ASP A 114 17.19 -11.93 -15.29
N VAL A 115 18.49 -12.22 -15.41
CA VAL A 115 19.06 -12.80 -16.64
C VAL A 115 18.47 -14.17 -16.93
N ARG A 116 18.27 -15.01 -15.90
CA ARG A 116 17.72 -16.36 -16.07
C ARG A 116 16.24 -16.34 -16.49
N LYS A 117 15.44 -15.44 -15.94
CA LYS A 117 14.01 -15.30 -16.29
C LYS A 117 13.80 -14.51 -17.57
N GLY A 118 14.81 -13.75 -18.02
CA GLY A 118 14.85 -13.06 -19.31
C GLY A 118 14.14 -11.70 -19.32
N TRP A 119 13.84 -11.13 -18.15
CA TRP A 119 13.18 -9.82 -18.01
C TRP A 119 13.44 -9.25 -16.62
N ALA A 120 13.26 -7.94 -16.45
CA ALA A 120 13.27 -7.29 -15.14
C ALA A 120 12.47 -5.99 -15.16
N GLY A 121 11.80 -5.70 -14.05
CA GLY A 121 11.01 -4.50 -13.84
C GLY A 121 9.57 -4.67 -14.29
N VAL A 122 8.67 -4.08 -13.50
CA VAL A 122 7.23 -4.01 -13.76
C VAL A 122 6.70 -2.61 -13.44
N GLN A 123 5.60 -2.17 -14.06
CA GLN A 123 4.88 -0.94 -13.70
C GLN A 123 3.73 -1.19 -12.71
N ALA A 124 3.68 -0.53 -11.57
CA ALA A 124 2.48 -0.59 -10.71
C ALA A 124 1.18 -0.34 -11.51
N ILE A 125 0.07 -0.96 -11.10
CA ILE A 125 -1.22 -0.70 -11.73
C ILE A 125 -1.48 0.80 -11.69
N PRO A 126 -1.87 1.43 -12.82
CA PRO A 126 -2.08 2.87 -12.86
C PRO A 126 -3.09 3.31 -11.80
N ARG A 127 -2.76 4.40 -11.10
CA ARG A 127 -3.55 4.88 -9.96
C ARG A 127 -4.18 6.23 -10.30
N LYS A 128 -5.47 6.38 -10.04
CA LYS A 128 -6.07 7.73 -9.93
C LYS A 128 -5.50 8.39 -8.69
N VAL A 129 -5.05 9.65 -8.81
CA VAL A 129 -4.53 10.43 -7.67
C VAL A 129 -5.33 11.72 -7.50
N TRP A 130 -5.61 12.09 -6.25
CA TRP A 130 -6.34 13.32 -5.91
C TRP A 130 -5.99 13.80 -4.50
N LEU A 131 -6.29 15.07 -4.20
CA LEU A 131 -6.05 15.62 -2.87
C LEU A 131 -7.05 15.04 -1.85
N ALA A 132 -6.57 14.59 -0.70
CA ALA A 132 -7.42 14.18 0.41
C ALA A 132 -8.34 15.34 0.85
N PRO A 133 -9.56 15.08 1.38
CA PRO A 133 -10.47 16.14 1.81
C PRO A 133 -9.91 17.10 2.86
N ASP A 134 -8.99 16.62 3.71
CA ASP A 134 -8.29 17.43 4.72
C ASP A 134 -7.13 18.27 4.14
N GLY A 135 -6.79 18.07 2.87
CA GLY A 135 -5.73 18.80 2.17
C GLY A 135 -4.30 18.47 2.61
N LYS A 136 -4.10 17.38 3.38
CA LYS A 136 -2.81 17.03 4.01
C LYS A 136 -1.99 15.99 3.28
N GLN A 137 -2.62 15.18 2.42
CA GLN A 137 -1.95 14.14 1.63
C GLN A 137 -2.70 13.87 0.33
N LEU A 138 -2.06 13.16 -0.59
CA LEU A 138 -2.71 12.60 -1.76
C LEU A 138 -3.38 11.27 -1.39
N MET A 139 -4.57 11.06 -1.94
CA MET A 139 -5.21 9.75 -1.98
C MET A 139 -4.98 9.11 -3.34
N GLN A 140 -4.89 7.79 -3.37
CA GLN A 140 -4.63 7.03 -4.58
C GLN A 140 -5.47 5.77 -4.63
N TRP A 141 -5.96 5.41 -5.81
CA TRP A 141 -6.72 4.18 -6.00
C TRP A 141 -6.45 3.60 -7.39
N PRO A 142 -6.35 2.26 -7.53
CA PRO A 142 -6.27 1.64 -8.85
C PRO A 142 -7.35 2.19 -9.79
N VAL A 143 -6.99 2.48 -11.04
CA VAL A 143 -7.95 2.97 -12.03
C VAL A 143 -9.12 1.99 -12.18
N ALA A 144 -10.34 2.50 -12.27
CA ALA A 144 -11.56 1.69 -12.27
C ALA A 144 -11.59 0.64 -13.40
N GLU A 145 -10.84 0.85 -14.48
CA GLU A 145 -10.70 -0.12 -15.57
C GLU A 145 -10.16 -1.48 -15.13
N ILE A 146 -9.35 -1.55 -14.06
CA ILE A 146 -8.87 -2.84 -13.55
C ILE A 146 -10.03 -3.75 -13.13
N GLU A 147 -11.15 -3.16 -12.69
CA GLU A 147 -12.31 -3.91 -12.23
C GLU A 147 -13.00 -4.70 -13.36
N SER A 148 -12.73 -4.35 -14.63
CA SER A 148 -13.19 -5.13 -15.79
C SER A 148 -12.52 -6.51 -15.90
N LEU A 149 -11.42 -6.72 -15.18
CA LEU A 149 -10.74 -8.02 -15.09
C LEU A 149 -11.33 -8.90 -13.99
N ARG A 150 -12.21 -8.38 -13.12
CA ARG A 150 -12.83 -9.18 -12.05
C ARG A 150 -13.71 -10.27 -12.65
N GLY A 151 -13.44 -11.51 -12.23
CA GLY A 151 -14.19 -12.70 -12.60
C GLY A 151 -14.98 -13.26 -11.42
N ASN A 152 -14.72 -14.53 -11.11
CA ASN A 152 -15.36 -15.24 -9.99
C ASN A 152 -15.18 -14.46 -8.68
N HIS A 153 -16.24 -14.42 -7.88
CA HIS A 153 -16.37 -13.58 -6.69
C HIS A 153 -16.64 -14.42 -5.45
N VAL A 154 -15.81 -14.23 -4.44
CA VAL A 154 -15.98 -14.78 -3.09
C VAL A 154 -16.31 -13.64 -2.13
N ASN A 155 -17.33 -13.84 -1.31
CA ASN A 155 -17.71 -12.88 -0.27
C ASN A 155 -17.68 -13.53 1.11
N VAL A 156 -17.12 -12.81 2.09
CA VAL A 156 -17.13 -13.19 3.51
C VAL A 156 -17.63 -11.99 4.31
N THR A 157 -18.72 -12.17 5.05
CA THR A 157 -19.34 -11.10 5.86
C THR A 157 -19.47 -11.49 7.32
N ASP A 158 -19.36 -10.49 8.19
CA ASP A 158 -19.53 -10.60 9.65
C ASP A 158 -18.82 -11.79 10.31
N LYS A 159 -17.61 -12.10 9.83
CA LYS A 159 -16.81 -13.21 10.36
C LYS A 159 -15.83 -12.72 11.42
N LEU A 160 -15.95 -13.24 12.64
CA LEU A 160 -15.05 -12.94 13.74
C LEU A 160 -13.74 -13.75 13.63
N VAL A 161 -12.60 -13.07 13.75
CA VAL A 161 -11.28 -13.68 13.90
C VAL A 161 -10.80 -13.38 15.30
N ARG A 162 -10.89 -14.39 16.17
CA ARG A 162 -10.60 -14.24 17.60
C ARG A 162 -9.15 -13.84 17.83
N GLY A 163 -8.92 -12.98 18.80
CA GLY A 163 -7.60 -12.75 19.35
C GLY A 163 -7.18 -13.89 20.29
N GLY A 164 -6.10 -13.66 21.03
CA GLY A 164 -5.68 -14.51 22.15
C GLY A 164 -4.60 -15.53 21.79
N GLY A 165 -3.33 -15.11 21.91
CA GLY A 165 -2.13 -15.93 22.08
C GLY A 165 -1.69 -16.86 20.94
N GLY A 166 -2.60 -17.60 20.31
CA GLY A 166 -2.29 -18.62 19.31
C GLY A 166 -2.26 -18.15 17.86
N GLY A 167 -2.77 -16.94 17.58
CA GLY A 167 -2.99 -16.45 16.22
C GLY A 167 -4.11 -17.24 15.53
N ASN A 168 -5.28 -16.63 15.37
CA ASN A 168 -6.38 -17.28 14.65
C ASN A 168 -6.40 -16.80 13.20
N TYR A 169 -6.83 -17.68 12.31
CA TYR A 169 -6.95 -17.38 10.90
C TYR A 169 -8.06 -18.22 10.26
N PHE A 170 -8.45 -17.84 9.05
CA PHE A 170 -9.27 -18.68 8.18
C PHE A 170 -8.86 -18.46 6.73
N GLU A 171 -9.04 -19.51 5.92
CA GLU A 171 -8.82 -19.43 4.47
C GLU A 171 -10.01 -18.76 3.77
N VAL A 172 -9.73 -17.87 2.83
CA VAL A 172 -10.71 -17.35 1.88
C VAL A 172 -10.77 -18.34 0.71
N SER A 173 -11.60 -19.37 0.86
CA SER A 173 -11.76 -20.42 -0.15
C SER A 173 -12.71 -20.00 -1.28
N GLY A 174 -12.56 -20.64 -2.45
CA GLY A 174 -13.44 -20.43 -3.60
C GLY A 174 -12.86 -19.58 -4.73
N LEU A 175 -11.67 -19.01 -4.55
CA LEU A 175 -10.89 -18.40 -5.65
C LEU A 175 -10.21 -19.50 -6.47
N ALA A 176 -10.30 -19.42 -7.79
CA ALA A 176 -9.60 -20.31 -8.71
C ALA A 176 -8.13 -19.90 -8.89
N THR A 177 -7.81 -18.61 -8.75
CA THR A 177 -6.48 -18.05 -8.97
C THR A 177 -6.06 -17.12 -7.81
N PRO A 178 -5.78 -17.63 -6.59
CA PRO A 178 -5.36 -16.77 -5.47
C PRO A 178 -4.05 -16.01 -5.72
N ALA A 179 -3.23 -16.47 -6.67
CA ALA A 179 -2.03 -15.76 -7.12
C ALA A 179 -2.32 -14.57 -8.06
N GLN A 180 -3.54 -14.43 -8.58
CA GLN A 180 -3.97 -13.32 -9.45
C GLN A 180 -5.38 -12.88 -9.03
N ALA A 181 -5.46 -12.00 -8.03
CA ALA A 181 -6.70 -11.67 -7.35
C ALA A 181 -6.76 -10.20 -6.90
N ASP A 182 -7.98 -9.70 -6.71
CA ASP A 182 -8.27 -8.39 -6.12
C ASP A 182 -9.12 -8.58 -4.86
N VAL A 183 -8.59 -8.18 -3.71
CA VAL A 183 -9.18 -8.43 -2.40
C VAL A 183 -9.49 -7.11 -1.71
N GLU A 184 -10.75 -6.84 -1.42
CA GLU A 184 -11.20 -5.69 -0.64
C GLU A 184 -11.78 -6.16 0.69
N ALA A 185 -11.17 -5.77 1.80
CA ALA A 185 -11.60 -6.13 3.15
C ALA A 185 -11.86 -4.90 4.02
N THR A 186 -12.86 -4.99 4.89
CA THR A 186 -13.11 -4.04 5.98
C THR A 186 -13.11 -4.77 7.31
N PHE A 187 -12.11 -4.44 8.12
CA PHE A 187 -11.92 -4.98 9.46
C PHE A 187 -12.54 -4.04 10.49
N GLN A 188 -13.19 -4.59 11.51
CA GLN A 188 -13.66 -3.87 12.68
C GLN A 188 -12.95 -4.44 13.91
N VAL A 189 -12.14 -3.61 14.56
CA VAL A 189 -11.54 -3.92 15.87
C VAL A 189 -12.65 -3.89 16.92
N MET A 190 -12.79 -4.97 17.68
CA MET A 190 -13.89 -5.11 18.64
C MET A 190 -13.61 -4.41 19.98
N ASP A 191 -12.34 -4.30 20.35
CA ASP A 191 -11.90 -3.66 21.59
C ASP A 191 -10.61 -2.87 21.32
N LEU A 192 -10.75 -1.55 21.18
CA LEU A 192 -9.63 -0.62 20.99
C LEU A 192 -8.88 -0.32 22.30
N ASP A 193 -9.47 -0.62 23.46
CA ASP A 193 -8.80 -0.40 24.74
C ASP A 193 -7.64 -1.36 24.95
N LYS A 194 -7.63 -2.49 24.23
CA LYS A 194 -6.49 -3.39 24.14
C LYS A 194 -5.30 -2.84 23.35
N ALA A 195 -5.45 -1.76 22.57
CA ALA A 195 -4.32 -1.20 21.83
C ALA A 195 -3.21 -0.77 22.82
N GLU A 196 -1.97 -1.17 22.53
CA GLU A 196 -0.83 -0.80 23.37
C GLU A 196 -0.46 0.68 23.16
N PRO A 197 0.14 1.36 24.15
CA PRO A 197 0.68 2.70 23.93
C PRO A 197 1.70 2.72 22.80
N PHE A 198 1.66 3.74 21.95
CA PHE A 198 2.68 3.95 20.94
C PHE A 198 4.00 4.27 21.64
N ASP A 199 5.04 3.45 21.39
CA ASP A 199 6.31 3.56 22.08
C ASP A 199 6.94 4.94 21.82
N PRO A 200 7.29 5.73 22.86
CA PRO A 200 7.98 6.99 22.71
C PRO A 200 9.30 6.88 21.92
N ALA A 201 9.97 5.72 21.90
CA ALA A 201 11.18 5.46 21.13
C ALA A 201 10.93 5.45 19.60
N TRP A 202 9.68 5.27 19.17
CA TRP A 202 9.29 5.34 17.76
C TRP A 202 8.88 6.75 17.33
N ARG A 203 8.88 7.74 18.23
CA ARG A 203 8.64 9.14 17.86
C ARG A 203 9.78 9.61 16.94
N GLY A 204 9.43 9.90 15.69
CA GLY A 204 10.40 10.27 14.65
C GLY A 204 11.07 9.10 13.94
N ALA A 205 10.75 7.85 14.30
CA ALA A 205 11.11 6.69 13.50
C ALA A 205 10.22 6.61 12.26
N ASP A 206 10.76 6.07 11.16
CA ASP A 206 9.91 5.74 10.02
C ASP A 206 9.00 4.54 10.35
N ALA A 207 7.87 4.45 9.63
CA ALA A 207 6.92 3.35 9.82
C ALA A 207 7.55 1.97 9.58
N GLN A 208 8.59 1.91 8.74
CA GLN A 208 9.30 0.68 8.40
C GLN A 208 10.04 0.09 9.60
N ALA A 209 10.71 0.93 10.39
CA ALA A 209 11.37 0.54 11.63
C ALA A 209 10.37 0.05 12.68
N VAL A 210 9.21 0.70 12.80
CA VAL A 210 8.13 0.24 13.69
C VAL A 210 7.62 -1.12 13.25
N CYS A 211 7.40 -1.31 11.94
CA CYS A 211 6.92 -2.58 11.42
C CYS A 211 7.95 -3.71 11.57
N ALA A 212 9.24 -3.41 11.38
CA ALA A 212 10.31 -4.37 11.64
C ALA A 212 10.37 -4.78 13.13
N ALA A 213 10.09 -3.85 14.05
CA ALA A 213 10.00 -4.13 15.48
C ALA A 213 8.71 -4.87 15.88
N ARG A 214 7.62 -4.65 15.14
CA ARG A 214 6.27 -5.22 15.36
C ARG A 214 5.78 -5.97 14.12
N GLY A 215 6.55 -6.97 13.69
CA GLY A 215 6.30 -7.77 12.48
C GLY A 215 5.04 -8.64 12.53
N ALA A 216 4.76 -9.36 11.44
CA ALA A 216 3.49 -10.08 11.26
C ALA A 216 3.22 -11.20 12.28
N ASP A 217 4.27 -11.77 12.86
CA ASP A 217 4.19 -12.86 13.85
C ASP A 217 4.31 -12.35 15.30
N ALA A 218 4.49 -11.03 15.50
CA ALA A 218 4.55 -10.42 16.83
C ALA A 218 3.19 -10.51 17.51
N ARG A 219 3.19 -10.65 18.85
CA ARG A 219 1.99 -10.46 19.65
C ARG A 219 1.83 -8.98 19.96
N GLY A 220 0.62 -8.47 19.78
CA GLY A 220 0.26 -7.09 20.09
C GLY A 220 -1.16 -7.00 20.65
N GLY A 221 -1.50 -5.85 21.20
CA GLY A 221 -2.83 -5.60 21.75
C GLY A 221 -3.92 -5.61 20.68
N VAL A 222 -3.78 -4.72 19.70
CA VAL A 222 -4.63 -4.68 18.49
C VAL A 222 -3.76 -4.90 17.26
N GLY A 223 -3.85 -6.10 16.70
CA GLY A 223 -3.01 -6.56 15.62
C GLY A 223 -1.68 -7.16 16.07
N PRO A 224 -0.91 -7.72 15.11
CA PRO A 224 -1.13 -7.61 13.67
C PRO A 224 -2.34 -8.43 13.19
N PHE A 225 -3.19 -7.82 12.35
CA PHE A 225 -4.34 -8.47 11.71
C PHE A 225 -4.45 -8.03 10.25
N GLY A 226 -4.87 -8.94 9.37
CA GLY A 226 -4.97 -8.64 7.94
C GLY A 226 -5.00 -9.90 7.09
N LEU A 227 -4.22 -9.90 6.01
CA LEU A 227 -4.17 -10.95 5.00
C LEU A 227 -2.80 -11.66 4.99
N TRP A 228 -2.81 -12.97 4.81
CA TRP A 228 -1.67 -13.70 4.25
C TRP A 228 -1.98 -14.00 2.78
N VAL A 229 -1.21 -13.38 1.89
CA VAL A 229 -1.34 -13.51 0.43
C VAL A 229 -0.17 -14.31 -0.11
N LEU A 230 -0.35 -14.91 -1.29
CA LEU A 230 0.66 -15.78 -1.91
C LEU A 230 1.21 -16.77 -0.88
N ALA A 231 0.29 -17.40 -0.14
CA ALA A 231 0.59 -18.30 0.96
C ALA A 231 0.59 -19.75 0.48
N SER A 232 1.47 -20.55 1.06
CA SER A 232 1.49 -22.01 0.92
C SER A 232 0.46 -22.66 1.87
N ASP A 233 0.03 -23.88 1.57
CA ASP A 233 -0.90 -24.66 2.42
C ASP A 233 -0.37 -24.80 3.87
N GLU A 234 0.95 -24.94 4.02
CA GLU A 234 1.63 -25.06 5.31
C GLU A 234 1.89 -23.71 6.01
N LEU A 235 1.50 -22.58 5.39
CA LEU A 235 1.65 -21.21 5.89
C LEU A 235 3.10 -20.78 6.20
N LYS A 236 4.09 -21.56 5.77
CA LYS A 236 5.50 -21.26 6.03
C LYS A 236 6.09 -20.28 5.03
N GLU A 237 5.66 -20.40 3.77
CA GLU A 237 5.85 -19.38 2.73
C GLU A 237 4.56 -18.57 2.63
N ARG A 238 4.65 -17.26 2.86
CA ARG A 238 3.53 -16.29 2.84
C ARG A 238 4.04 -14.86 2.85
N THR A 239 3.25 -13.96 2.27
CA THR A 239 3.44 -12.50 2.43
C THR A 239 2.32 -11.96 3.31
N ALA A 240 2.66 -11.25 4.39
CA ALA A 240 1.66 -10.69 5.29
C ALA A 240 1.37 -9.23 4.95
N VAL A 241 0.09 -8.89 4.78
CA VAL A 241 -0.39 -7.51 4.59
C VAL A 241 -1.33 -7.20 5.74
N PHE A 242 -0.95 -6.31 6.66
CA PHE A 242 -1.66 -6.19 7.93
C PHE A 242 -1.70 -4.77 8.49
N PHE A 243 -2.52 -4.61 9.54
CA PHE A 243 -2.53 -3.44 10.40
C PHE A 243 -2.14 -3.78 11.83
N SER A 244 -1.53 -2.80 12.50
CA SER A 244 -1.38 -2.75 13.95
C SER A 244 -1.87 -1.40 14.44
N VAL A 245 -2.52 -1.37 15.61
CA VAL A 245 -3.10 -0.15 16.18
C VAL A 245 -2.51 0.11 17.56
N PHE A 246 -2.10 1.35 17.77
CA PHE A 246 -1.52 1.83 19.03
C PHE A 246 -2.33 3.00 19.56
N LYS A 247 -2.33 3.18 20.88
CA LYS A 247 -2.85 4.40 21.53
C LYS A 247 -1.82 5.51 21.42
N ARG A 248 -2.26 6.69 21.01
CA ARG A 248 -1.46 7.90 21.07
C ARG A 248 -1.49 8.46 22.50
N ASP A 249 -0.38 9.00 22.96
CA ASP A 249 -0.29 9.72 24.23
C ASP A 249 -1.24 10.93 24.22
N ASP A 250 -1.98 11.19 25.30
CA ASP A 250 -2.94 12.30 25.40
C ASP A 250 -2.29 13.66 25.09
N ALA A 251 -1.02 13.86 25.47
CA ALA A 251 -0.28 15.07 25.14
C ALA A 251 -0.01 15.21 23.63
N ASP A 252 0.19 14.10 22.94
CA ASP A 252 0.36 14.06 21.48
C ASP A 252 -0.98 14.19 20.76
N VAL A 253 -2.07 13.66 21.32
CA VAL A 253 -3.44 13.83 20.79
C VAL A 253 -3.81 15.31 20.72
N ALA A 254 -3.48 16.09 21.74
CA ALA A 254 -3.73 17.53 21.78
C ALA A 254 -2.93 18.32 20.71
N ARG A 255 -1.85 17.75 20.19
CA ARG A 255 -0.99 18.38 19.16
C ARG A 255 -1.35 17.98 17.74
N VAL A 256 -1.99 16.82 17.56
CA VAL A 256 -2.36 16.33 16.23
C VAL A 256 -3.69 16.93 15.80
N ASP A 257 -3.67 17.60 14.66
CA ASP A 257 -4.86 18.16 14.06
C ASP A 257 -5.89 17.06 13.75
N GLY A 258 -7.08 17.21 14.32
CA GLY A 258 -8.17 16.21 14.31
C GLY A 258 -8.27 15.33 15.56
N GLY A 259 -7.42 15.49 16.58
CA GLY A 259 -7.59 14.82 17.89
C GLY A 259 -7.60 13.30 17.85
N LYS A 260 -6.96 12.71 16.83
CA LYS A 260 -6.93 11.25 16.60
C LYS A 260 -6.20 10.55 17.74
N LYS A 261 -6.93 9.69 18.45
CA LYS A 261 -6.46 8.96 19.64
C LYS A 261 -5.60 7.74 19.33
N HIS A 262 -5.57 7.29 18.09
CA HIS A 262 -4.88 6.07 17.68
C HIS A 262 -3.86 6.35 16.57
N VAL A 263 -2.78 5.59 16.59
CA VAL A 263 -1.83 5.46 15.48
C VAL A 263 -2.12 4.13 14.80
N VAL A 264 -2.39 4.19 13.50
CA VAL A 264 -2.61 3.00 12.68
C VAL A 264 -1.39 2.80 11.80
N LEU A 265 -0.74 1.66 11.94
CA LEU A 265 0.36 1.20 11.10
C LEU A 265 -0.20 0.21 10.08
N THR A 266 0.20 0.33 8.81
CA THR A 266 -0.01 -0.71 7.81
C THR A 266 1.33 -1.23 7.30
N CYS A 267 1.40 -2.53 7.07
CA CYS A 267 2.64 -3.25 6.77
C CYS A 267 2.43 -4.25 5.64
N ASN A 268 3.39 -4.31 4.72
CA ASN A 268 3.63 -5.46 3.85
C ASN A 268 4.93 -6.13 4.31
N ASP A 269 4.83 -7.33 4.86
CA ASP A 269 5.95 -8.12 5.38
C ASP A 269 6.20 -9.36 4.49
N PRO A 270 7.20 -9.27 3.59
CA PRO A 270 7.62 -10.36 2.74
C PRO A 270 8.74 -11.20 3.37
N SER A 271 9.09 -11.04 4.65
CA SER A 271 10.22 -11.77 5.28
C SER A 271 10.13 -13.29 5.09
N ARG A 272 8.90 -13.81 5.09
CA ARG A 272 8.56 -15.23 4.88
C ARG A 272 7.96 -15.53 3.50
N SER A 273 8.09 -14.63 2.54
CA SER A 273 7.46 -14.73 1.21
C SER A 273 8.03 -15.82 0.31
N SER A 274 9.23 -16.33 0.62
CA SER A 274 9.91 -17.31 -0.23
C SER A 274 10.94 -18.15 0.52
N TYR A 275 11.07 -19.41 0.11
CA TYR A 275 12.20 -20.29 0.47
C TYR A 275 13.48 -20.03 -0.32
N ALA A 276 13.40 -19.29 -1.44
CA ALA A 276 14.59 -18.98 -2.22
C ALA A 276 15.56 -18.12 -1.41
N GLU A 277 16.84 -18.41 -1.56
CA GLU A 277 17.93 -17.62 -0.99
C GLU A 277 18.20 -16.38 -1.85
N GLN A 278 18.95 -15.42 -1.32
CA GLN A 278 19.42 -14.22 -2.04
C GLN A 278 18.32 -13.27 -2.55
N LEU A 279 17.09 -13.40 -2.04
CA LEU A 279 16.03 -12.42 -2.27
C LEU A 279 16.12 -11.25 -1.29
N TYR A 280 15.84 -10.05 -1.78
CA TYR A 280 15.65 -8.86 -0.96
C TYR A 280 14.21 -8.86 -0.41
N LYS A 281 14.07 -9.12 0.89
CA LYS A 281 12.76 -9.26 1.57
C LYS A 281 12.58 -8.29 2.73
N PRO A 282 12.75 -6.96 2.53
CA PRO A 282 12.51 -6.00 3.60
C PRO A 282 11.01 -5.93 3.92
N THR A 283 10.68 -5.65 5.16
CA THR A 283 9.33 -5.21 5.51
C THR A 283 9.13 -3.79 5.00
N TYR A 284 7.95 -3.47 4.47
CA TYR A 284 7.54 -2.13 4.05
C TYR A 284 6.36 -1.67 4.89
N ALA A 285 6.28 -0.38 5.20
CA ALA A 285 5.20 0.11 6.06
C ALA A 285 4.95 1.61 5.91
N GLY A 286 3.73 2.02 6.23
CA GLY A 286 3.31 3.41 6.31
C GLY A 286 2.29 3.60 7.43
N PHE A 287 2.19 4.81 7.97
CA PHE A 287 1.09 5.17 8.86
C PHE A 287 -0.15 5.49 8.03
N VAL A 288 -1.32 5.10 8.53
CA VAL A 288 -2.61 5.35 7.88
C VAL A 288 -3.31 6.47 8.62
N ASP A 289 -3.52 7.60 7.94
CA ASP A 289 -4.16 8.77 8.54
C ASP A 289 -5.69 8.60 8.66
N VAL A 290 -6.16 7.80 9.61
CA VAL A 290 -7.59 7.51 9.81
C VAL A 290 -8.01 7.71 11.26
N ASP A 291 -9.26 8.10 11.48
CA ASP A 291 -9.88 8.06 12.80
C ASP A 291 -10.75 6.81 12.93
N ILE A 292 -10.23 5.81 13.63
CA ILE A 292 -10.93 4.55 13.87
C ILE A 292 -11.70 4.57 15.21
N ALA A 293 -11.53 5.58 16.06
CA ALA A 293 -12.18 5.59 17.38
C ALA A 293 -13.73 5.49 17.32
N PRO A 294 -14.43 6.11 16.34
CA PRO A 294 -15.89 6.05 16.30
C PRO A 294 -16.46 4.70 15.87
N THR A 295 -15.71 3.89 15.11
CA THR A 295 -16.26 2.69 14.46
C THR A 295 -15.44 1.42 14.66
N GLY A 296 -14.17 1.55 15.03
CA GLY A 296 -13.17 0.49 14.98
C GLY A 296 -12.83 0.01 13.57
N LYS A 297 -13.36 0.66 12.52
CA LYS A 297 -13.28 0.15 11.15
C LYS A 297 -12.05 0.66 10.41
N ILE A 298 -11.42 -0.24 9.65
CA ILE A 298 -10.35 0.09 8.71
C ILE A 298 -10.47 -0.76 7.45
N SER A 299 -10.29 -0.13 6.29
CA SER A 299 -10.34 -0.76 4.98
C SER A 299 -8.95 -1.08 4.44
N LEU A 300 -8.86 -2.19 3.70
CA LEU A 300 -7.69 -2.64 2.97
C LEU A 300 -8.14 -3.15 1.60
N ARG A 301 -7.52 -2.66 0.54
CA ARG A 301 -7.56 -3.33 -0.76
C ARG A 301 -6.18 -3.88 -1.09
N THR A 302 -6.11 -5.10 -1.60
CA THR A 302 -4.85 -5.75 -1.99
C THR A 302 -5.00 -6.36 -3.37
N LEU A 303 -4.24 -5.86 -4.34
CA LEU A 303 -4.06 -6.49 -5.64
C LEU A 303 -2.89 -7.48 -5.54
N ILE A 304 -3.13 -8.71 -5.99
CA ILE A 304 -2.17 -9.81 -5.97
C ILE A 304 -1.96 -10.22 -7.42
N ASP A 305 -0.73 -10.18 -7.90
CA ASP A 305 -0.40 -10.59 -9.28
C ASP A 305 0.97 -11.26 -9.35
N HIS A 306 0.97 -12.57 -9.06
CA HIS A 306 2.10 -13.50 -9.04
C HIS A 306 3.27 -13.02 -8.16
N SER A 307 4.09 -12.10 -8.68
CA SER A 307 5.30 -11.58 -8.01
C SER A 307 5.16 -10.16 -7.48
N VAL A 308 3.97 -9.56 -7.55
CA VAL A 308 3.68 -8.24 -6.98
C VAL A 308 2.44 -8.30 -6.09
N VAL A 309 2.50 -7.54 -5.01
CA VAL A 309 1.39 -7.27 -4.09
C VAL A 309 1.29 -5.76 -3.91
N GLU A 310 0.19 -5.15 -4.33
CA GLU A 310 -0.12 -3.72 -4.09
C GLU A 310 -1.23 -3.61 -3.07
N SER A 311 -0.94 -3.00 -1.90
CA SER A 311 -1.91 -2.81 -0.83
C SER A 311 -2.27 -1.33 -0.66
N PHE A 312 -3.54 -1.07 -0.36
CA PHE A 312 -4.13 0.27 -0.22
C PHE A 312 -4.91 0.34 1.10
N GLY A 313 -4.27 0.87 2.13
CA GLY A 313 -4.84 1.05 3.46
C GLY A 313 -5.66 2.33 3.57
N GLY A 314 -6.79 2.27 4.29
CA GLY A 314 -7.62 3.43 4.60
C GLY A 314 -8.17 4.13 3.35
N HIS A 315 -8.72 3.35 2.40
CA HIS A 315 -9.19 3.84 1.10
C HIS A 315 -8.11 4.55 0.27
N GLY A 316 -6.88 4.02 0.29
CA GLY A 316 -5.80 4.55 -0.53
C GLY A 316 -5.12 5.78 0.04
N LYS A 317 -5.29 6.02 1.35
CA LYS A 317 -4.50 6.98 2.12
C LYS A 317 -3.04 6.57 2.24
N THR A 318 -2.78 5.25 2.26
CA THR A 318 -1.43 4.68 2.29
C THR A 318 -1.37 3.55 1.29
N ALA A 319 -0.44 3.62 0.34
CA ALA A 319 -0.18 2.55 -0.63
C ALA A 319 1.18 1.91 -0.36
N ILE A 320 1.27 0.58 -0.53
CA ILE A 320 2.51 -0.18 -0.38
C ILE A 320 2.58 -1.26 -1.46
N LEU A 321 3.62 -1.20 -2.30
CA LEU A 321 3.96 -2.23 -3.27
C LEU A 321 5.08 -3.12 -2.72
N ALA A 322 4.88 -4.43 -2.73
CA ALA A 322 5.94 -5.40 -2.44
C ALA A 322 6.16 -6.33 -3.63
N ARG A 323 7.43 -6.61 -3.94
CA ARG A 323 7.84 -7.65 -4.89
C ARG A 323 8.21 -8.91 -4.12
N VAL A 324 7.67 -10.05 -4.54
CA VAL A 324 7.81 -11.33 -3.85
C VAL A 324 7.97 -12.47 -4.85
N TYR A 325 8.73 -13.50 -4.50
CA TYR A 325 9.04 -14.61 -5.41
C TYR A 325 8.85 -15.96 -4.70
N PRO A 326 7.59 -16.33 -4.36
CA PRO A 326 7.32 -17.61 -3.72
C PRO A 326 7.76 -18.79 -4.61
N THR A 327 8.14 -19.89 -3.98
CA THR A 327 8.59 -21.12 -4.64
C THR A 327 7.56 -22.25 -4.55
N LYS A 328 6.69 -22.24 -3.54
CA LYS A 328 5.58 -23.17 -3.35
C LYS A 328 4.23 -22.52 -3.66
N ALA A 329 4.02 -21.28 -3.21
CA ALA A 329 2.77 -20.55 -3.38
C ALA A 329 2.66 -19.89 -4.77
N VAL A 330 2.77 -20.70 -5.82
CA VAL A 330 2.77 -20.26 -7.22
C VAL A 330 1.52 -20.76 -7.94
N GLY A 331 0.86 -19.88 -8.69
CA GLY A 331 -0.32 -20.25 -9.48
C GLY A 331 -1.47 -20.77 -8.63
N ASP A 332 -1.95 -21.97 -8.96
CA ASP A 332 -3.07 -22.66 -8.29
C ASP A 332 -2.75 -23.18 -6.89
N LYS A 333 -1.46 -23.20 -6.52
CA LYS A 333 -0.98 -23.58 -5.17
C LYS A 333 -0.95 -22.40 -4.21
N ALA A 334 -1.08 -21.18 -4.70
CA ALA A 334 -1.22 -20.02 -3.84
C ALA A 334 -2.55 -20.09 -3.07
N ARG A 335 -2.54 -19.59 -1.84
CA ARG A 335 -3.70 -19.49 -0.96
C ARG A 335 -3.82 -18.06 -0.43
N LEU A 336 -5.04 -17.73 0.01
CA LEU A 336 -5.39 -16.47 0.64
C LEU A 336 -6.01 -16.73 2.01
N PHE A 337 -5.46 -16.10 3.04
CA PHE A 337 -5.98 -16.20 4.40
C PHE A 337 -6.24 -14.84 5.00
N VAL A 338 -7.21 -14.78 5.90
CA VAL A 338 -7.35 -13.68 6.87
C VAL A 338 -6.79 -14.17 8.20
N PHE A 339 -6.01 -13.33 8.90
CA PHE A 339 -5.43 -13.66 10.19
C PHE A 339 -5.58 -12.54 11.22
N ASN A 340 -5.50 -12.91 12.49
CA ASN A 340 -5.39 -12.01 13.63
C ASN A 340 -4.46 -12.63 14.68
N ASN A 341 -3.32 -11.98 14.91
CA ASN A 341 -2.33 -12.34 15.93
C ASN A 341 -2.39 -11.40 17.15
N GLY A 342 -3.35 -10.48 17.20
CA GLY A 342 -3.56 -9.57 18.32
C GLY A 342 -4.36 -10.19 19.48
N GLU A 343 -4.45 -9.45 20.59
CA GLU A 343 -5.30 -9.80 21.74
C GLU A 343 -6.77 -9.39 21.57
N SER A 344 -7.01 -8.33 20.81
CA SER A 344 -8.35 -7.88 20.46
C SER A 344 -8.94 -8.75 19.37
N ASP A 345 -10.23 -9.08 19.50
CA ASP A 345 -10.95 -9.72 18.42
C ASP A 345 -11.11 -8.75 17.25
N VAL A 346 -11.02 -9.27 16.03
CA VAL A 346 -11.23 -8.49 14.81
C VAL A 346 -12.34 -9.14 14.01
N LYS A 347 -13.37 -8.37 13.67
CA LYS A 347 -14.44 -8.81 12.79
C LYS A 347 -14.16 -8.37 11.36
N VAL A 348 -14.15 -9.32 10.43
CA VAL A 348 -14.24 -9.04 9.00
C VAL A 348 -15.70 -8.70 8.72
N THR A 349 -16.01 -7.41 8.65
CA THR A 349 -17.38 -6.94 8.39
C THR A 349 -17.81 -7.28 6.97
N ASN A 350 -16.91 -7.07 6.02
CA ASN A 350 -17.07 -7.48 4.63
C ASN A 350 -15.69 -7.73 4.02
N LEU A 351 -15.57 -8.80 3.24
CA LEU A 351 -14.44 -9.10 2.38
C LEU A 351 -14.97 -9.59 1.04
N ASN A 352 -14.58 -8.90 -0.02
CA ASN A 352 -14.80 -9.30 -1.40
C ASN A 352 -13.47 -9.70 -2.01
N ALA A 353 -13.37 -10.92 -2.53
CA ALA A 353 -12.20 -11.37 -3.28
C ALA A 353 -12.65 -11.77 -4.67
N TYR A 354 -11.92 -11.30 -5.68
CA TYR A 354 -12.20 -11.61 -7.08
C TYR A 354 -11.00 -12.31 -7.70
N ASP A 355 -11.25 -13.40 -8.43
CA ASP A 355 -10.28 -13.89 -9.40
C ASP A 355 -10.10 -12.81 -10.48
N MET A 356 -8.87 -12.53 -10.87
CA MET A 356 -8.57 -11.52 -11.87
C MET A 356 -8.17 -12.17 -13.18
N GLY A 357 -8.83 -11.81 -14.28
CA GLY A 357 -8.44 -12.17 -15.63
C GLY A 357 -7.09 -11.56 -16.00
N SER A 358 -6.35 -12.21 -16.91
CA SER A 358 -5.12 -11.62 -17.44
C SER A 358 -5.44 -10.51 -18.42
N ALA A 359 -4.74 -9.38 -18.30
CA ALA A 359 -4.83 -8.29 -19.27
C ALA A 359 -4.30 -8.75 -20.64
N LYS A 360 -4.91 -8.26 -21.72
CA LYS A 360 -4.40 -8.45 -23.08
C LYS A 360 -3.36 -7.38 -23.36
N ILE A 361 -2.09 -7.77 -23.38
CA ILE A 361 -0.97 -6.91 -23.73
C ILE A 361 -0.40 -7.45 -25.03
N THR A 362 -0.79 -6.81 -26.13
CA THR A 362 -0.46 -7.25 -27.48
C THR A 362 0.80 -6.55 -27.96
N THR A 363 1.68 -7.31 -28.60
CA THR A 363 2.68 -6.73 -29.49
C THR A 363 1.96 -6.41 -30.79
N ASP A 364 1.86 -5.13 -31.15
CA ASP A 364 1.52 -4.78 -32.53
C ASP A 364 2.67 -5.29 -33.40
N ALA A 365 2.34 -6.16 -34.38
CA ALA A 365 3.27 -6.71 -35.35
C ALA A 365 3.40 -5.79 -36.57
#